data_AF-A0A378K716-F1
#
_entry.id   AF-A0A378K716-F1
#
_cell.length_a   1.000
_cell.length_b   1.000
_cell.length_c   1.000
_cell.angle_alpha   90.00
_cell.angle_beta   90.00
_cell.angle_gamma   90.00
#
_symmetry.space_group_name_H-M   'P 1'
#
loop_
_entity.id
_entity.type
_entity.pdbx_description
1 polymer ?
#
loop_
_entity_poly.entity_id
_entity_poly.type
_entity_poly.pdbx_seq_one_letter_code
_entity_poly.pdbx_strand_id
1 'polypeptide(L)'
;MKRLIICNDNKLTVCAQLISYGDTFINRYTPVFSFTKVSDQEFTIELAKIGEAFYTIPSELSSSQEKAAHLITLLTRAEESQVTDMHKILNSFVSGKITSGSMFNFENDGSFKRDPEEAYNLINKI
;
A
#
# COMPACT_ATOMS: atom_id res chain seq x y z
N MET A 1 -6.43 -5.67 -11.02
CA MET A 1 -5.39 -6.24 -10.13
C MET A 1 -5.75 -5.86 -8.71
N LYS A 2 -5.92 -6.83 -7.79
CA LYS A 2 -6.17 -6.48 -6.39
C LYS A 2 -4.90 -5.98 -5.72
N ARG A 3 -5.04 -5.18 -4.66
CA ARG A 3 -3.93 -4.66 -3.87
C ARG A 3 -4.18 -4.91 -2.39
N LEU A 4 -3.10 -4.97 -1.64
CA LEU A 4 -3.14 -5.20 -0.20
C LEU A 4 -2.18 -4.21 0.45
N ILE A 5 -2.63 -3.52 1.50
CA ILE A 5 -1.75 -2.77 2.40
C ILE A 5 -1.69 -3.52 3.72
N ILE A 6 -0.49 -3.79 4.20
CA ILE A 6 -0.22 -4.40 5.51
C ILE A 6 0.49 -3.35 6.37
N CYS A 7 -0.05 -3.07 7.55
CA CYS A 7 0.53 -2.12 8.51
C CYS A 7 0.96 -2.88 9.76
N ASN A 8 2.27 -3.01 9.97
CA ASN A 8 2.86 -3.66 11.13
C ASN A 8 3.81 -2.68 11.80
N ASP A 9 3.49 -2.32 13.04
CA ASP A 9 4.21 -1.37 13.88
C ASP A 9 4.50 -0.06 13.14
N ASN A 10 5.76 0.18 12.81
CA ASN A 10 6.23 1.36 12.12
C ASN A 10 6.38 1.17 10.60
N LYS A 11 5.86 0.08 10.01
CA LYS A 11 6.01 -0.24 8.59
C LYS A 11 4.66 -0.46 7.91
N LEU A 12 4.44 0.27 6.83
CA LEU A 12 3.37 0.06 5.86
C LEU A 12 3.97 -0.61 4.62
N THR A 13 3.42 -1.75 4.21
CA THR A 13 3.86 -2.47 3.01
C THR A 13 2.70 -2.55 2.02
N VAL A 14 2.93 -2.08 0.80
CA VAL A 14 1.96 -2.14 -0.29
C VAL A 14 2.31 -3.31 -1.20
N CYS A 15 1.33 -4.19 -1.40
CA CYS A 15 1.43 -5.38 -2.21
C CYS A 15 0.46 -5.32 -3.38
N ALA A 16 0.86 -5.90 -4.51
CA ALA A 16 0.02 -6.08 -5.68
C ALA A 16 -0.22 -7.57 -5.92
N GLN A 17 -1.42 -7.89 -6.38
CA GLN A 17 -1.78 -9.24 -6.80
C GLN A 17 -1.04 -9.61 -8.09
N LEU A 18 -0.19 -10.63 -8.03
CA LEU A 18 0.36 -11.25 -9.23
C LEU A 18 -0.46 -12.48 -9.59
N ILE A 19 -0.78 -12.59 -10.88
CA ILE A 19 -1.34 -13.80 -11.47
C ILE A 19 -0.21 -14.42 -12.29
N SER A 20 0.32 -15.56 -11.84
CA SER A 20 1.24 -16.36 -12.66
C SER A 20 0.42 -17.28 -13.56
N TYR A 21 0.85 -17.46 -14.81
CA TYR A 21 0.21 -18.35 -15.78
C TYR A 21 1.07 -19.61 -15.94
N GLY A 22 0.45 -20.78 -15.70
CA GLY A 22 1.03 -22.12 -15.66
C GLY A 22 -0.01 -23.12 -15.13
N ASP A 23 0.39 -24.35 -14.78
CA ASP A 23 -0.55 -25.42 -14.35
C ASP A 23 -1.18 -25.20 -12.96
N THR A 24 -0.91 -24.09 -12.27
CA THR A 24 -1.52 -23.77 -10.98
C THR A 24 -1.73 -22.27 -10.83
N PHE A 25 -3.00 -21.85 -10.70
CA PHE A 25 -3.35 -20.47 -10.38
C PHE A 25 -2.99 -20.14 -8.93
N ILE A 26 -1.76 -19.69 -8.68
CA ILE A 26 -1.36 -19.19 -7.36
C ILE A 26 -1.65 -17.69 -7.33
N ASN A 27 -2.70 -17.33 -6.60
CA ASN A 27 -3.00 -15.94 -6.29
C ASN A 27 -2.07 -15.48 -5.15
N ARG A 28 -1.03 -14.71 -5.47
CA ARG A 28 -0.06 -14.22 -4.49
C ARG A 28 -0.03 -12.70 -4.47
N TYR A 29 -0.11 -12.12 -3.28
CA TYR A 29 0.24 -10.72 -3.06
C TYR A 29 1.76 -10.61 -2.92
N THR A 30 2.36 -9.82 -3.79
CA THR A 30 3.80 -9.58 -3.80
C THR A 30 4.06 -8.13 -3.39
N PRO A 31 4.96 -7.86 -2.44
CA PRO A 31 5.35 -6.51 -2.06
C PRO A 31 5.84 -5.72 -3.27
N VAL A 32 5.35 -4.49 -3.42
CA VAL A 32 5.79 -3.52 -4.43
C VAL A 32 6.72 -2.50 -3.80
N PHE A 33 6.31 -1.93 -2.66
CA PHE A 33 7.13 -1.03 -1.88
C PHE A 33 6.76 -1.09 -0.41
N SER A 34 7.63 -0.57 0.43
CA SER A 34 7.36 -0.34 1.83
C SER A 34 7.71 1.08 2.24
N PHE A 35 6.97 1.57 3.22
CA PHE A 35 7.04 2.90 3.76
C PHE A 35 7.16 2.79 5.29
N THR A 36 8.30 3.19 5.83
CA THR A 36 8.67 2.95 7.23
C THR A 36 8.80 4.27 7.97
N LYS A 37 8.15 4.39 9.11
CA LYS A 37 8.30 5.51 10.05
C LYS A 37 9.54 5.27 10.91
N VAL A 38 10.57 6.10 10.74
CA VAL A 38 11.83 6.02 11.51
C VAL A 38 11.73 6.87 12.78
N SER A 39 11.08 8.03 12.69
CA SER A 39 10.75 8.91 13.82
C SER A 39 9.43 9.62 13.55
N ASP A 40 9.01 10.54 14.42
CA ASP A 40 7.75 11.28 14.22
C ASP A 40 7.71 12.14 12.97
N GLN A 41 8.88 12.55 12.45
CA GLN A 41 9.00 13.41 11.27
C GLN A 41 9.75 12.75 10.13
N GLU A 42 10.36 11.58 10.36
CA GLU A 42 11.21 10.92 9.39
C GLU A 42 10.59 9.61 8.91
N PHE A 43 10.53 9.50 7.58
CA PHE A 43 10.01 8.31 6.90
C PHE A 43 10.98 7.89 5.80
N THR A 44 11.09 6.58 5.59
CA THR A 44 11.86 5.99 4.50
C THR A 44 10.95 5.22 3.58
N ILE A 45 11.35 5.13 2.31
CA ILE A 45 10.66 4.35 1.29
C ILE A 45 11.64 3.39 0.63
N GLU A 46 11.21 2.16 0.44
CA GLU A 46 11.99 1.10 -0.19
C GLU A 46 11.13 0.42 -1.24
N LEU A 47 11.59 0.39 -2.50
CA LEU A 47 10.96 -0.41 -3.55
C LEU A 47 11.41 -1.87 -3.39
N ALA A 48 10.48 -2.80 -3.50
CA ALA A 48 10.83 -4.20 -3.70
C ALA A 48 11.36 -4.38 -5.14
N LYS A 49 12.10 -5.47 -5.41
CA LYS A 49 12.63 -5.78 -6.75
C LYS A 49 11.60 -5.68 -7.88
N ILE A 50 10.36 -6.11 -7.61
CA ILE A 50 9.28 -5.97 -8.60
C ILE A 50 8.87 -4.51 -8.77
N GLY A 51 8.83 -3.73 -7.70
CA GLY A 51 8.56 -2.29 -7.77
C GLY A 51 9.63 -1.57 -8.58
N GLU A 52 10.91 -1.85 -8.34
CA GLU A 52 12.05 -1.29 -9.08
C GLU A 52 11.98 -1.58 -10.59
N ALA A 53 11.47 -2.74 -10.97
CA ALA A 53 11.36 -3.13 -12.39
C ALA A 53 10.23 -2.39 -13.14
N PHE A 54 9.22 -1.88 -12.44
CA PHE A 54 8.01 -1.32 -13.06
C PHE A 54 7.75 0.15 -12.75
N TYR A 55 8.33 0.71 -11.70
CA TYR A 55 8.07 2.07 -11.26
C TYR A 55 9.36 2.86 -11.10
N THR A 56 9.33 4.09 -11.61
CA THR A 56 10.38 5.08 -11.40
C THR A 56 9.83 6.16 -10.49
N ILE A 57 10.57 6.49 -9.42
CA ILE A 57 10.22 7.60 -8.55
C ILE A 57 10.88 8.87 -9.11
N PRO A 58 10.11 9.93 -9.43
CA PRO A 58 10.69 11.17 -9.91
C PRO A 58 11.66 11.79 -8.88
N SER A 59 12.81 12.25 -9.35
CA SER A 59 13.89 12.78 -8.50
C SER A 59 13.53 14.09 -7.80
N GLU A 60 12.56 14.83 -8.35
CA GLU A 60 12.04 16.09 -7.85
C GLU A 60 11.16 15.92 -6.61
N LEU A 61 10.66 14.71 -6.33
CA LEU A 61 9.90 14.44 -5.10
C LEU A 61 10.87 14.42 -3.92
N SER A 62 10.68 15.35 -3.00
CA SER A 62 11.62 15.58 -1.90
C SER A 62 11.33 14.70 -0.68
N SER A 63 10.05 14.48 -0.34
CA SER A 63 9.66 13.73 0.84
C SER A 63 9.31 12.27 0.52
N SER A 64 9.59 11.37 1.47
CA SER A 64 9.18 9.96 1.34
C SER A 64 7.65 9.80 1.29
N GLN A 65 6.90 10.72 1.91
CA GLN A 65 5.43 10.72 1.85
C GLN A 65 4.92 11.01 0.44
N GLU A 66 5.46 12.04 -0.23
CA GLU A 66 5.11 12.36 -1.63
C GLU A 66 5.45 11.19 -2.55
N LYS A 67 6.61 10.56 -2.36
CA LYS A 67 7.03 9.37 -3.13
C LYS A 67 6.05 8.21 -2.94
N ALA A 68 5.62 7.95 -1.70
CA ALA A 68 4.66 6.89 -1.40
C ALA A 68 3.28 7.18 -2.01
N ALA A 69 2.80 8.42 -1.94
CA ALA A 69 1.55 8.83 -2.57
C ALA A 69 1.61 8.68 -4.09
N HIS A 70 2.69 9.14 -4.72
CA HIS A 70 2.90 9.00 -6.17
C HIS A 70 2.87 7.53 -6.61
N LEU A 71 3.55 6.63 -5.89
CA LEU A 71 3.51 5.19 -6.19
C LEU A 71 2.09 4.61 -6.05
N ILE A 72 1.29 5.08 -5.09
CA ILE A 72 -0.12 4.67 -4.97
C ILE A 72 -0.94 5.17 -6.16
N THR A 73 -0.75 6.41 -6.62
CA THR A 73 -1.39 6.93 -7.84
C THR A 73 -1.06 6.06 -9.05
N LEU A 74 0.23 5.75 -9.28
CA LEU A 74 0.65 4.87 -10.36
C LEU A 74 0.04 3.47 -10.24
N LEU A 75 0.05 2.90 -9.04
CA LEU A 75 -0.52 1.58 -8.78
C LEU A 75 -2.01 1.54 -9.09
N THR A 76 -2.76 2.56 -8.66
CA THR A 76 -4.23 2.63 -8.79
C THR A 76 -4.68 3.14 -10.15
N ARG A 77 -3.77 3.71 -10.95
CA ARG A 77 -4.08 4.44 -12.19
C ARG A 77 -5.07 5.58 -11.95
N ALA A 78 -5.04 6.14 -10.75
CA ALA A 78 -5.84 7.31 -10.40
C ALA A 78 -5.28 8.54 -11.13
N GLU A 79 -6.13 9.54 -11.35
CA GLU A 79 -5.64 10.86 -11.74
C GLU A 79 -4.78 11.45 -10.62
N GLU A 80 -3.79 12.30 -10.94
CA GLU A 80 -2.88 12.87 -9.93
C GLU A 80 -3.62 13.69 -8.85
N SER A 81 -4.76 14.27 -9.20
CA SER A 81 -5.64 15.03 -8.28
C SER A 81 -6.55 14.13 -7.43
N GLN A 82 -6.63 12.83 -7.73
CA GLN A 82 -7.60 11.91 -7.13
C GLN A 82 -7.03 11.22 -5.89
N VAL A 83 -7.75 11.35 -4.77
CA VAL A 83 -7.43 10.68 -3.51
C VAL A 83 -8.23 9.39 -3.36
N THR A 84 -7.58 8.25 -3.60
CA THR A 84 -8.17 6.91 -3.41
C THR A 84 -8.16 6.45 -1.94
N ASP A 85 -8.83 5.34 -1.62
CA ASP A 85 -8.83 4.82 -0.24
C ASP A 85 -7.43 4.36 0.20
N MET A 86 -6.58 3.89 -0.73
CA MET A 86 -5.18 3.59 -0.43
C MET A 86 -4.42 4.83 0.06
N HIS A 87 -4.68 6.01 -0.53
CA HIS A 87 -4.10 7.27 -0.04
C HIS A 87 -4.58 7.63 1.36
N LYS A 88 -5.87 7.40 1.64
CA LYS A 88 -6.44 7.63 2.98
C LYS A 88 -5.78 6.73 4.03
N ILE A 89 -5.47 5.47 3.69
CA ILE A 89 -4.73 4.55 4.55
C ILE A 89 -3.29 5.03 4.77
N LEU A 90 -2.59 5.47 3.73
CA LEU A 90 -1.25 6.07 3.87
C LEU A 90 -1.26 7.27 4.83
N ASN A 91 -2.22 8.19 4.67
CA ASN A 91 -2.36 9.36 5.54
C ASN A 91 -2.71 8.99 6.99
N SER A 92 -3.53 7.96 7.17
CA SER A 92 -3.89 7.43 8.49
C SER A 92 -2.69 6.79 9.18
N PHE A 93 -1.83 6.10 8.42
CA PHE A 93 -0.57 5.55 8.92
C PHE A 93 0.40 6.64 9.34
N VAL A 94 0.62 7.65 8.48
CA VAL A 94 1.50 8.81 8.78
C VAL A 94 1.05 9.55 10.04
N SER A 95 -0.25 9.69 10.25
CA SER A 95 -0.83 10.34 11.43
C SER A 95 -0.91 9.46 12.68
N GLY A 96 -0.43 8.21 12.63
CA GLY A 96 -0.44 7.29 13.76
C GLY A 96 -1.83 6.76 14.15
N LYS A 97 -2.80 6.83 13.23
CA LYS A 97 -4.19 6.40 13.47
C LYS A 97 -4.46 4.95 13.11
N ILE A 98 -3.48 4.24 12.54
CA ILE A 98 -3.60 2.83 12.17
C ILE A 98 -3.02 1.94 13.27
N THR A 99 -3.77 0.91 13.65
CA THR A 99 -3.33 -0.12 14.58
C THR A 99 -2.34 -1.07 13.92
N SER A 100 -1.28 -1.46 14.63
CA SER A 100 -0.35 -2.51 14.20
C SER A 100 -1.09 -3.83 13.95
N GLY A 101 -0.69 -4.59 12.93
CA GLY A 101 -1.35 -5.84 12.51
C GLY A 101 -2.53 -5.63 11.55
N SER A 102 -2.80 -4.40 11.11
CA SER A 102 -3.92 -4.11 10.20
C SER A 102 -3.62 -4.53 8.75
N MET A 103 -4.65 -5.02 8.05
CA MET A 103 -4.57 -5.40 6.65
C MET A 103 -5.78 -4.86 5.86
N PHE A 104 -5.51 -4.25 4.70
CA PHE A 104 -6.51 -3.57 3.89
C PHE A 104 -6.48 -4.08 2.44
N ASN A 105 -7.59 -4.65 1.95
CA ASN A 105 -7.69 -5.16 0.57
C ASN A 105 -8.41 -4.14 -0.32
N PHE A 106 -7.86 -3.93 -1.52
CA PHE A 106 -8.35 -2.93 -2.47
C PHE A 106 -8.59 -3.52 -3.86
N GLU A 107 -9.56 -2.96 -4.55
CA GLU A 107 -9.84 -3.23 -5.95
C GLU A 107 -8.90 -2.48 -6.88
N ASN A 108 -9.12 -2.65 -8.20
CA ASN A 108 -8.18 -2.16 -9.20
C ASN A 108 -8.00 -0.63 -9.21
N ASP A 109 -9.02 0.11 -8.81
CA ASP A 109 -9.06 1.57 -8.73
C ASP A 109 -8.58 2.12 -7.37
N GLY A 110 -8.15 1.24 -6.45
CA GLY A 110 -7.75 1.65 -5.11
C GLY A 110 -8.92 1.91 -4.15
N SER A 111 -10.15 1.52 -4.53
CA SER A 111 -11.29 1.49 -3.62
C SER A 111 -11.25 0.29 -2.68
N PHE A 112 -11.80 0.46 -1.48
CA PHE A 112 -11.94 -0.61 -0.50
C PHE A 112 -13.15 -1.50 -0.84
N LYS A 113 -13.02 -2.83 -0.78
CA LYS A 113 -14.10 -3.75 -1.22
C LYS A 113 -15.12 -4.16 -0.14
N ARG A 114 -15.11 -3.59 1.08
CA ARG A 114 -15.97 -4.04 2.18
C ARG A 114 -16.76 -2.94 2.87
N ASP A 115 -17.97 -3.31 3.30
CA ASP A 115 -18.80 -2.58 4.25
C ASP A 115 -18.00 -2.30 5.55
N PRO A 116 -18.09 -1.09 6.16
CA PRO A 116 -17.23 -0.67 7.28
C PRO A 116 -17.19 -1.61 8.50
N GLU A 117 -18.24 -2.42 8.72
CA GLU A 117 -18.33 -3.35 9.86
C GLU A 117 -17.46 -4.61 9.71
N GLU A 118 -17.11 -5.03 8.49
CA GLU A 118 -16.28 -6.24 8.26
C GLU A 118 -14.77 -5.96 8.25
N ALA A 119 -14.37 -4.69 8.09
CA ALA A 119 -12.96 -4.29 8.06
C ALA A 119 -12.29 -4.44 9.44
N TYR A 120 -13.07 -4.39 10.51
CA TYR A 120 -12.59 -4.35 11.89
C TYR A 120 -12.32 -5.74 12.52
N ASN A 121 -12.81 -6.83 11.93
CA ASN A 121 -12.80 -8.16 12.57
C ASN A 121 -11.65 -9.10 12.18
N LEU A 122 -10.56 -8.60 11.57
CA LEU A 122 -9.38 -9.41 11.26
C LEU A 122 -8.22 -9.26 12.26
N ILE A 123 -8.40 -8.49 13.34
CA ILE A 123 -7.32 -8.21 14.31
C ILE A 123 -7.31 -9.17 15.53
N ASN A 124 -8.26 -10.10 15.69
CA ASN A 124 -8.29 -10.99 16.88
C ASN A 124 -8.46 -12.49 16.62
N LYS A 125 -7.91 -13.04 15.53
CA LYS A 125 -7.79 -14.50 15.37
C LYS A 125 -6.48 -14.92 14.71
N ILE A 126 -5.37 -14.77 15.44
CA ILE A 126 -4.24 -15.71 15.42
C ILE A 126 -3.82 -15.90 16.87
#